data_AF-A0A7S2Y449-F1
#
_entry.id   AF-A0A7S2Y449-F1
#
_cell.length_a   1.000
_cell.length_b   1.000
_cell.length_c   1.000
_cell.angle_alpha   90.00
_cell.angle_beta   90.00
_cell.angle_gamma   90.00
#
_symmetry.space_group_name_H-M   'P 1'
#
loop_
_entity.id
_entity.type
_entity.pdbx_description
1 polymer ?
#
loop_
_entity_poly.entity_id
_entity_poly.type
_entity_poly.pdbx_seq_one_letter_code
_entity_poly.pdbx_strand_id
1 'polypeptide(L)'
;RLEEAAKACGQTKKKASQAIAEKSIAVLKEQVQEAVKAGRQSLAVEVGIGTDNKAIKKVLDTIAKEAPELAFLAVSSDSGEEDSKMLCFATVPASMLDAGVKADAWVRAALEPCG
;
A
#
# COMPACT_ATOMS: atom_id res chain seq x y z
N ARG A 1 36.09 -0.84 9.17
CA ARG A 1 35.41 0.01 10.19
C ARG A 1 34.32 0.93 9.63
N LEU A 2 34.57 1.79 8.64
CA LEU A 2 33.49 2.59 8.00
C LEU A 2 32.47 1.70 7.25
N GLU A 3 32.94 0.66 6.56
CA GLU A 3 32.07 -0.28 5.82
C GLU A 3 31.19 -1.15 6.73
N GLU A 4 31.70 -1.54 7.90
CA GLU A 4 30.91 -2.28 8.90
C GLU A 4 29.87 -1.39 9.57
N ALA A 5 30.20 -0.12 9.84
CA ALA A 5 29.25 0.87 10.34
C ALA A 5 28.15 1.19 9.31
N ALA A 6 28.50 1.27 8.02
CA ALA A 6 27.53 1.45 6.93
C ALA A 6 26.60 0.24 6.79
N LYS A 7 27.12 -1.00 6.89
CA LYS A 7 26.29 -2.22 6.91
C LYS A 7 25.37 -2.28 8.13
N ALA A 8 25.86 -1.96 9.32
CA ALA A 8 25.06 -1.93 10.53
C ALA A 8 23.95 -0.88 10.45
N CYS A 9 24.26 0.33 9.98
CA CYS A 9 23.27 1.40 9.79
C CYS A 9 22.21 1.01 8.74
N GLY A 10 22.62 0.41 7.62
CA GLY A 10 21.71 -0.10 6.59
C GLY A 10 20.78 -1.21 7.11
N GLN A 11 21.27 -2.11 7.97
CA GLN A 11 20.46 -3.15 8.60
C GLN A 11 19.44 -2.58 9.58
N THR A 12 19.81 -1.58 10.38
CA THR A 12 18.89 -0.92 11.32
C THR A 12 17.81 -0.16 10.57
N LYS A 13 18.17 0.57 9.51
CA LYS A 13 17.19 1.28 8.65
C LYS A 13 16.21 0.31 8.00
N LYS A 14 16.70 -0.83 7.50
CA LYS A 14 15.85 -1.88 6.92
C LYS A 14 14.88 -2.49 7.94
N LYS A 15 15.34 -2.77 9.17
CA LYS A 15 14.47 -3.27 10.25
C LYS A 15 13.43 -2.24 10.67
N ALA A 16 13.78 -0.96 10.73
CA ALA A 16 12.85 0.12 11.04
C ALA A 16 11.76 0.25 9.96
N SER A 17 12.13 0.29 8.68
CA SER A 17 11.17 0.31 7.57
C SER A 17 10.26 -0.92 7.56
N GLN A 18 10.79 -2.10 7.88
CA GLN A 18 9.96 -3.31 8.01
C GLN A 18 8.96 -3.20 9.16
N ALA A 19 9.38 -2.74 10.33
CA ALA A 19 8.49 -2.59 11.47
C ALA A 19 7.36 -1.57 11.21
N ILE A 20 7.67 -0.47 10.52
CA ILE A 20 6.68 0.54 10.11
C ILE A 20 5.69 -0.06 9.10
N ALA A 21 6.20 -0.82 8.12
CA ALA A 21 5.34 -1.49 7.15
C ALA A 21 4.41 -2.51 7.82
N GLU A 22 4.89 -3.29 8.79
CA GLU A 22 4.08 -4.26 9.52
C GLU A 22 3.00 -3.59 10.38
N LYS A 23 3.31 -2.47 11.05
CA LYS A 23 2.29 -1.67 11.74
C LYS A 23 1.24 -1.13 10.79
N SER A 24 1.66 -0.59 9.64
CA SER A 24 0.76 -0.05 8.63
C SER A 24 -0.17 -1.14 8.08
N ILE A 25 0.37 -2.35 7.83
CA ILE A 25 -0.42 -3.51 7.42
C ILE A 25 -1.44 -3.92 8.49
N ALA A 26 -1.07 -3.87 9.78
CA ALA A 26 -2.00 -4.21 10.86
C ALA A 26 -3.18 -3.23 10.94
N VAL A 27 -2.92 -1.92 10.88
CA VAL A 27 -3.96 -0.89 10.82
C VAL A 27 -4.82 -1.04 9.56
N LEU A 28 -4.17 -1.35 8.44
CA LEU A 28 -4.87 -1.55 7.17
C LEU A 28 -5.85 -2.73 7.24
N LYS A 29 -5.44 -3.84 7.86
CA LYS A 29 -6.34 -4.99 8.08
C LYS A 29 -7.59 -4.60 8.83
N GLU A 30 -7.45 -3.79 9.88
CA GLU A 30 -8.58 -3.34 10.68
C GLU A 30 -9.55 -2.50 9.84
N GLN A 31 -9.03 -1.51 9.10
CA GLN A 31 -9.84 -0.69 8.19
C GLN A 31 -10.53 -1.51 7.08
N VAL A 32 -9.86 -2.54 6.57
CA VAL A 32 -10.43 -3.45 5.56
C VAL A 32 -11.55 -4.27 6.16
N GLN A 33 -11.36 -4.83 7.36
CA GLN A 33 -12.41 -5.57 8.05
C GLN A 33 -13.60 -4.67 8.40
N GLU A 34 -13.37 -3.43 8.81
CA GLU A 34 -14.44 -2.45 9.01
C GLU A 34 -15.17 -2.11 7.71
N ALA A 35 -14.44 -1.92 6.60
CA ALA A 35 -15.03 -1.67 5.29
C ALA A 35 -15.90 -2.84 4.82
N VAL A 36 -15.43 -4.08 4.99
CA VAL A 36 -16.20 -5.29 4.68
C VAL A 36 -17.43 -5.40 5.58
N LYS A 37 -17.31 -5.15 6.89
CA LYS A 37 -18.46 -5.14 7.82
C LYS A 37 -19.49 -4.06 7.47
N ALA A 38 -19.04 -2.92 6.99
CA ALA A 38 -19.89 -1.84 6.52
C ALA A 38 -20.49 -2.10 5.12
N GLY A 39 -20.19 -3.25 4.50
CA GLY A 39 -20.68 -3.60 3.17
C GLY A 39 -20.10 -2.71 2.05
N ARG A 40 -18.94 -2.09 2.28
CA ARG A 40 -18.28 -1.28 1.26
C ARG A 40 -17.67 -2.19 0.21
N GLN A 41 -17.86 -1.81 -1.05
CA GLN A 41 -17.27 -2.52 -2.19
C GLN A 41 -15.89 -1.96 -2.57
N SER A 42 -15.55 -0.75 -2.10
CA SER A 42 -14.26 -0.11 -2.34
C SER A 42 -13.67 0.56 -1.10
N LEU A 43 -12.35 0.63 -1.04
CA LEU A 43 -11.59 1.29 0.01
C LEU A 43 -10.35 1.99 -0.58
N ALA A 44 -10.21 3.29 -0.31
CA ALA A 44 -9.04 4.08 -0.68
C ALA A 44 -8.36 4.59 0.59
N VAL A 45 -7.05 4.38 0.74
CA VAL A 45 -6.29 4.74 1.95
C VAL A 45 -4.88 5.21 1.64
N GLU A 46 -4.34 6.05 2.51
CA GLU A 46 -2.91 6.35 2.54
C GLU A 46 -2.19 5.33 3.44
N VAL A 47 -1.05 4.82 2.96
CA VAL A 47 -0.25 3.82 3.69
C VAL A 47 1.19 4.29 3.77
N GLY A 48 1.70 4.47 4.99
CA GLY A 48 3.09 4.89 5.24
C GLY A 48 4.12 3.76 5.08
N ILE A 49 4.14 3.06 3.94
CA ILE A 49 5.08 1.95 3.66
C ILE A 49 6.27 2.38 2.78
N GLY A 50 6.32 3.64 2.36
CA GLY A 50 7.27 4.15 1.38
C GLY A 50 7.11 3.47 0.01
N THR A 51 8.16 3.44 -0.79
CA THR A 51 8.14 2.85 -2.14
C THR A 51 8.70 1.43 -2.19
N ASP A 52 8.68 0.68 -1.07
CA ASP A 52 9.21 -0.69 -1.02
C ASP A 52 8.23 -1.70 -1.66
N ASN A 53 8.62 -2.25 -2.82
CA ASN A 53 7.81 -3.20 -3.57
C ASN A 53 7.43 -4.48 -2.77
N LYS A 54 8.23 -4.90 -1.79
CA LYS A 54 7.90 -6.09 -0.97
C LYS A 54 6.82 -5.76 0.04
N ALA A 55 6.88 -4.60 0.67
CA ALA A 55 5.83 -4.09 1.56
C ALA A 55 4.51 -3.94 0.80
N ILE A 56 4.54 -3.33 -0.39
CA ILE A 56 3.36 -3.17 -1.27
C ILE A 56 2.77 -4.53 -1.63
N LYS A 57 3.60 -5.49 -2.06
CA LYS A 57 3.13 -6.84 -2.39
C LYS A 57 2.52 -7.55 -1.19
N LYS A 58 3.08 -7.38 0.02
CA LYS A 58 2.56 -7.96 1.27
C LYS A 58 1.21 -7.35 1.65
N VAL A 59 1.02 -6.04 1.41
CA VAL A 59 -0.28 -5.36 1.55
C VAL A 59 -1.30 -5.97 0.59
N LEU A 60 -0.98 -6.01 -0.71
CA LEU A 60 -1.89 -6.52 -1.74
C LEU A 60 -2.31 -7.98 -1.47
N ASP A 61 -1.35 -8.84 -1.13
CA ASP A 61 -1.60 -10.24 -0.78
C ASP A 61 -2.48 -10.37 0.48
N THR A 62 -2.31 -9.47 1.45
CA THR A 62 -3.15 -9.42 2.64
C THR A 62 -4.59 -9.04 2.30
N ILE A 63 -4.79 -8.01 1.48
CA ILE A 63 -6.14 -7.58 1.06
C ILE A 63 -6.83 -8.69 0.26
N ALA A 64 -6.12 -9.30 -0.69
CA ALA A 64 -6.66 -10.39 -1.49
C ALA A 64 -7.10 -11.60 -0.64
N LYS A 65 -6.48 -11.83 0.53
CA LYS A 65 -6.83 -12.90 1.46
C LYS A 65 -8.00 -12.54 2.38
N GLU A 66 -7.99 -11.34 2.95
CA GLU A 66 -8.99 -10.92 3.94
C GLU A 66 -10.30 -10.45 3.28
N ALA A 67 -10.20 -9.83 2.11
CA ALA A 67 -11.30 -9.18 1.41
C ALA A 67 -11.16 -9.34 -0.12
N PRO A 68 -11.33 -10.57 -0.66
CA PRO A 68 -11.15 -10.86 -2.09
C PRO A 68 -12.15 -10.18 -3.01
N GLU A 69 -13.25 -9.65 -2.47
CA GLU A 69 -14.30 -8.94 -3.22
C GLU A 69 -14.25 -7.41 -3.04
N LEU A 70 -13.27 -6.91 -2.27
CA LEU A 70 -13.10 -5.48 -2.02
C LEU A 70 -12.13 -4.89 -3.06
N ALA A 71 -12.57 -3.84 -3.75
CA ALA A 71 -11.68 -3.04 -4.57
C ALA A 71 -10.87 -2.11 -3.67
N PHE A 72 -9.56 -2.13 -3.80
CA PHE A 72 -8.66 -1.44 -2.89
C PHE A 72 -7.70 -0.55 -3.65
N LEU A 73 -7.54 0.69 -3.19
CA LEU A 73 -6.57 1.66 -3.69
C LEU A 73 -5.74 2.18 -2.52
N ALA A 74 -4.43 2.21 -2.69
CA ALA A 74 -3.54 2.79 -1.71
C ALA A 74 -2.50 3.70 -2.34
N VAL A 75 -2.24 4.80 -1.64
CA VAL A 75 -1.16 5.73 -1.95
C VAL A 75 -0.14 5.65 -0.84
N SER A 76 1.13 5.55 -1.21
CA SER A 76 2.24 5.53 -0.27
C SER A 76 3.29 6.54 -0.69
N SER A 77 3.73 7.36 0.27
CA SER A 77 4.80 8.34 0.11
C SER A 77 5.99 7.96 0.99
N ASP A 78 7.21 8.12 0.48
CA ASP A 78 8.39 8.06 1.34
C ASP A 78 8.43 9.33 2.20
N SER A 79 8.27 9.20 3.51
CA SER A 79 8.16 10.35 4.40
C SER A 79 9.55 10.96 4.63
N GLY A 80 9.83 12.12 4.02
CA GLY A 80 11.06 12.85 4.29
C GLY A 80 11.20 14.21 3.62
N GLU A 81 10.75 14.37 2.36
CA GLU A 81 11.03 15.59 1.59
C GLU A 81 9.82 16.03 0.74
N GLU A 82 9.71 17.33 0.49
CA GLU A 82 8.63 17.99 -0.27
C GLU A 82 8.54 17.53 -1.75
N ASP A 83 9.53 16.75 -2.21
CA ASP A 83 9.64 16.16 -3.56
C ASP A 83 9.62 14.61 -3.55
N SER A 84 9.01 14.02 -2.51
CA SER A 84 9.08 12.56 -2.33
C SER A 84 8.23 11.81 -3.35
N LYS A 85 8.84 10.80 -3.97
CA LYS A 85 8.15 9.87 -4.88
C LYS A 85 6.96 9.23 -4.16
N MET A 86 5.77 9.52 -4.68
CA MET A 86 4.55 8.83 -4.31
C MET A 86 4.36 7.60 -5.20
N LEU A 87 3.83 6.54 -4.61
CA LEU A 87 3.51 5.31 -5.30
C LEU A 87 2.04 4.99 -5.02
N CYS A 88 1.23 5.02 -6.06
CA CYS A 88 -0.15 4.60 -6.03
C CYS A 88 -0.27 3.18 -6.58
N PHE A 89 -1.01 2.32 -5.89
CA PHE A 89 -1.30 0.97 -6.31
C PHE A 89 -2.74 0.61 -5.99
N ALA A 90 -3.36 -0.17 -6.86
CA ALA A 90 -4.73 -0.63 -6.68
C ALA A 90 -4.84 -2.13 -6.98
N THR A 91 -5.77 -2.78 -6.30
CA THR A 91 -6.25 -4.13 -6.63
C THR A 91 -7.75 -4.10 -6.79
N VAL A 92 -8.24 -4.70 -7.87
CA VAL A 92 -9.65 -4.77 -8.19
C VAL A 92 -10.02 -6.26 -8.26
N PRO A 93 -11.08 -6.69 -7.56
CA PRO A 93 -11.51 -8.08 -7.57
C PRO A 93 -12.01 -8.49 -8.97
N ALA A 94 -11.89 -9.78 -9.31
CA ALA A 94 -12.30 -10.30 -10.62
C ALA A 94 -13.76 -9.95 -10.97
N SER A 95 -14.65 -9.98 -9.98
CA SER A 95 -16.06 -9.62 -10.12
C SER A 95 -16.28 -8.18 -10.61
N MET A 96 -15.43 -7.23 -10.20
CA MET A 96 -15.49 -5.84 -10.69
C MET A 96 -14.73 -5.64 -11.99
N LEU A 97 -13.69 -6.44 -12.23
CA LEU A 97 -12.94 -6.41 -13.48
C LEU A 97 -13.83 -6.78 -14.67
N ASP A 98 -14.69 -7.79 -14.47
CA ASP A 98 -15.70 -8.23 -15.44
C ASP A 98 -16.77 -7.15 -15.68
N ALA A 99 -17.13 -6.39 -14.65
CA ALA A 99 -17.99 -5.21 -14.74
C ALA A 99 -17.31 -3.98 -15.39
N GLY A 100 -16.08 -4.13 -15.90
CA GLY A 100 -15.35 -3.09 -16.62
C GLY A 100 -14.51 -2.17 -15.75
N VAL A 101 -14.43 -2.40 -14.43
CA VAL A 101 -13.59 -1.61 -13.52
C VAL A 101 -12.13 -2.04 -13.68
N LYS A 102 -11.32 -1.18 -14.28
CA LYS A 102 -9.89 -1.45 -14.50
C LYS A 102 -9.04 -0.80 -13.41
N ALA A 103 -8.19 -1.59 -12.77
CA ALA A 103 -7.22 -1.09 -11.79
C ALA A 103 -6.32 0.03 -12.36
N ASP A 104 -5.88 -0.09 -13.63
CA ASP A 104 -5.08 0.93 -14.33
C ASP A 104 -5.80 2.27 -14.43
N ALA A 105 -7.08 2.26 -14.82
CA ALA A 105 -7.88 3.47 -14.93
C ALA A 105 -8.08 4.14 -13.56
N TRP A 106 -8.18 3.33 -12.50
CA TRP A 106 -8.35 3.82 -11.14
C TRP A 106 -7.09 4.48 -10.58
N VAL A 107 -5.93 3.86 -10.82
CA VAL A 107 -4.62 4.44 -10.47
C VAL A 107 -4.37 5.72 -11.26
N ARG A 108 -4.67 5.72 -12.56
CA ARG A 108 -4.53 6.92 -13.40
C ARG A 108 -5.41 8.08 -12.91
N ALA A 109 -6.68 7.82 -12.62
CA ALA A 109 -7.59 8.84 -12.11
C ALA A 109 -7.15 9.36 -10.72
N ALA A 110 -6.57 8.50 -9.88
CA ALA A 110 -6.04 8.91 -8.58
C ALA A 110 -4.75 9.75 -8.69
N LEU A 111 -3.92 9.51 -9.71
CA LEU A 111 -2.68 10.25 -9.94
C LEU A 111 -2.85 11.51 -10.81
N GLU A 112 -3.93 11.60 -11.61
CA GLU A 112 -4.23 12.76 -12.45
C GLU A 112 -4.12 14.13 -11.73
N PRO A 113 -4.63 14.33 -10.49
CA PRO A 113 -4.45 15.60 -9.78
C PRO A 113 -3.03 15.83 -9.27
N CYS A 114 -2.17 14.81 -9.25
CA CYS A 114 -0.79 14.88 -8.75
C CYS A 114 0.25 15.22 -9.83
N GLY A 115 -0.15 15.26 -11.11
CA GLY A 115 0.72 15.57 -12.26
C GLY A 115 1.46 14.35 -12.80
#